data_AF-A0A1E5L0M8-F1
#
_entry.id   AF-A0A1E5L0M8-F1
#
_cell.length_a   1.000
_cell.length_b   1.000
_cell.length_c   1.000
_cell.angle_alpha   90.00
_cell.angle_beta   90.00
_cell.angle_gamma   90.00
#
_symmetry.space_group_name_H-M   'P 1'
#
loop_
_entity.id
_entity.type
_entity.pdbx_description
1 polymer ?
#
loop_
_entity_poly.entity_id
_entity_poly.type
_entity_poly.pdbx_seq_one_letter_code
_entity_poly.pdbx_strand_id
1 'polypeptide(L)' 'MELKFIGCDDWGRAVYEDCNQKLWKDIDTDCHFPALYSISNNDFDGEPDLPMNKKINVVFIPRRIKK' A
#
# COMPACT_ATOMS: atom_id res chain seq x y z
N MET A 1 2.74 1.21 12.33
CA MET A 1 2.77 0.06 11.43
C MET A 1 3.79 0.34 10.35
N GLU A 2 4.72 -0.58 10.10
CA GLU A 2 5.75 -0.41 9.08
C GLU A 2 5.26 -1.00 7.76
N LEU A 3 5.42 -0.25 6.67
CA LEU A 3 5.07 -0.64 5.32
C LEU A 3 6.34 -0.65 4.48
N LYS A 4 6.80 -1.85 4.12
CA LYS A 4 7.98 -2.05 3.29
C LYS A 4 7.55 -2.04 1.84
N PHE A 5 8.15 -1.17 1.04
CA PHE A 5 7.91 -1.19 -0.39
C PHE A 5 8.45 -2.49 -1.00
N ILE A 6 7.60 -3.20 -1.75
CA ILE A 6 7.96 -4.47 -2.40
C ILE A 6 7.93 -4.38 -3.93
N GLY A 7 7.24 -3.41 -4.51
CA GLY A 7 7.17 -3.22 -5.95
C GLY A 7 6.02 -2.32 -6.38
N CYS A 8 5.85 -2.17 -7.70
CA CYS A 8 4.69 -1.50 -8.28
C CYS A 8 3.88 -2.51 -9.11
N ASP A 9 2.57 -2.33 -9.15
CA ASP A 9 1.71 -3.13 -10.03
C ASP A 9 1.73 -2.62 -11.49
N ASP A 10 1.01 -3.31 -12.38
CA ASP A 10 0.90 -2.94 -13.81
C ASP A 10 0.39 -1.52 -14.07
N TRP A 11 -0.31 -0.91 -13.11
CA TRP A 11 -0.83 0.46 -13.21
C TRP A 11 0.19 1.50 -12.70
N GLY A 12 1.31 1.03 -12.14
CA GLY A 12 2.34 1.82 -11.50
C GLY A 12 1.98 2.26 -10.08
N ARG A 13 1.04 1.58 -9.41
CA ARG A 13 0.66 1.83 -8.02
C ARG A 13 1.65 1.13 -7.10
N ALA A 14 2.13 1.84 -6.08
CA ALA A 14 3.10 1.29 -5.14
C ALA A 14 2.44 0.26 -4.21
N VAL A 15 3.07 -0.90 -4.10
CA VAL A 15 2.66 -2.02 -3.25
C VAL A 15 3.62 -2.13 -2.07
N TYR A 16 3.05 -2.27 -0.89
CA TYR A 16 3.75 -2.36 0.37
C TYR A 16 3.33 -3.60 1.14
N GLU A 17 4.27 -4.20 1.86
CA GLU A 17 4.02 -5.30 2.79
C GLU A 17 4.16 -4.80 4.24
N ASP A 18 3.22 -5.20 5.10
CA ASP A 18 3.30 -4.91 6.53
C ASP A 18 4.00 -6.02 7.34
N CYS A 19 4.18 -5.78 8.64
CA CYS A 19 4.81 -6.75 9.54
C CYS A 19 4.04 -8.08 9.73
N ASN A 20 2.77 -8.14 9.32
CA ASN A 20 1.92 -9.32 9.34
C ASN A 20 1.84 -10.02 7.97
N GLN A 21 2.73 -9.67 7.02
CA GLN A 21 2.73 -10.18 5.65
C GLN A 21 1.46 -9.81 4.87
N LYS A 22 0.75 -8.75 5.29
CA LYS A 22 -0.40 -8.24 4.55
C LYS A 22 0.06 -7.19 3.54
N LEU A 23 -0.47 -7.29 2.34
CA LEU A 23 -0.20 -6.38 1.24
C LEU A 23 -1.17 -5.20 1.26
N TRP A 24 -0.61 -4.04 0.98
CA TRP A 24 -1.27 -2.75 0.93
C TRP A 24 -0.87 -2.03 -0.33
N LYS A 25 -1.85 -1.62 -1.13
CA LYS A 25 -1.63 -0.87 -2.37
C LYS A 25 -2.01 0.58 -2.13
N ASP A 26 -1.10 1.51 -2.47
CA ASP A 26 -1.39 2.95 -2.45
C ASP A 26 -1.98 3.34 -3.81
N ILE A 27 -3.29 3.53 -3.85
CA ILE A 27 -4.03 3.80 -5.10
C ILE A 27 -3.97 5.27 -5.52
N ASP A 28 -3.57 6.17 -4.60
CA ASP A 28 -3.56 7.62 -4.83
C ASP A 28 -2.18 8.18 -4.49
N THR A 29 -1.30 8.17 -5.47
CA THR A 29 0.07 8.67 -5.35
C THR A 29 0.17 10.20 -5.38
N ASP A 30 -0.84 10.88 -5.93
CA ASP A 30 -0.87 12.33 -6.11
C ASP A 30 -1.37 13.07 -4.86
N CYS A 31 -2.19 12.42 -4.03
CA CYS A 31 -2.66 13.00 -2.79
C CYS A 31 -1.56 13.14 -1.72
N HIS A 32 -1.70 14.21 -0.91
CA HIS A 32 -0.84 14.44 0.25
C HIS A 32 -0.91 13.29 1.25
N PHE A 33 -2.10 12.69 1.39
CA PHE A 33 -2.35 11.53 2.25
C PHE A 33 -2.33 10.23 1.45
N PRO A 34 -1.77 9.14 2.02
CA PRO A 34 -1.79 7.82 1.38
C PRO A 34 -3.20 7.22 1.34
N ALA A 35 -3.56 6.65 0.20
CA ALA A 35 -4.79 5.90 0.01
C ALA A 35 -4.45 4.41 -0.03
N LEU A 36 -4.17 3.84 1.14
CA LEU A 36 -3.81 2.44 1.28
C LEU A 36 -5.06 1.57 1.27
N TYR A 37 -5.06 0.56 0.41
CA TYR A 37 -6.11 -0.46 0.32
C TYR A 37 -5.51 -1.84 0.52
N SER A 38 -6.21 -2.71 1.24
CA SER A 38 -5.84 -4.12 1.30
C SER A 38 -6.06 -4.77 -0.05
N ILE A 39 -5.25 -5.76 -0.39
CA ILE A 39 -5.37 -6.43 -1.67
C ILE A 39 -6.20 -7.71 -1.54
N SER A 40 -7.11 -7.92 -2.48
CA SER A 40 -7.91 -9.15 -2.57
C SER A 40 -7.00 -10.38 -2.64
N ASN A 41 -7.32 -11.40 -1.84
CA ASN A 41 -6.50 -12.61 -1.67
C ASN A 41 -5.04 -12.38 -1.22
N ASN A 42 -4.67 -11.16 -0.82
CA ASN A 42 -3.28 -10.80 -0.52
C ASN A 42 -2.32 -11.10 -1.70
N ASP A 43 -2.82 -11.02 -2.92
CA ASP A 43 -2.06 -11.24 -4.15
C ASP A 43 -1.44 -9.93 -4.64
N PHE A 44 -0.25 -9.96 -5.25
CA PHE A 44 0.44 -8.74 -5.67
C PHE A 44 -0.32 -7.97 -6.76
N ASP A 45 -0.88 -8.72 -7.72
CA ASP A 45 -1.67 -8.20 -8.84
C ASP A 45 -3.17 -8.20 -8.55
N GLY A 46 -3.54 -8.56 -7.31
CA GLY A 46 -4.91 -8.47 -6.85
C GLY A 46 -5.46 -7.04 -6.87
N GLU A 47 -6.79 -6.96 -6.99
CA GLU A 47 -7.52 -5.71 -6.95
C GLU A 47 -7.55 -5.14 -5.52
N PRO A 48 -7.48 -3.81 -5.36
CA PRO A 48 -7.68 -3.15 -4.07
C PRO A 48 -9.11 -3.38 -3.58
N ASP A 49 -9.25 -3.81 -2.32
CA ASP A 49 -10.52 -4.24 -1.73
C ASP A 49 -11.02 -3.22 -0.70
N LEU A 50 -10.50 -3.28 0.53
CA LEU A 50 -10.92 -2.41 1.62
C LEU A 50 -9.88 -1.33 1.95
N PRO A 51 -10.31 -0.09 2.21
CA PRO A 51 -9.41 0.98 2.63
C PRO A 51 -8.83 0.69 4.02
N MET A 52 -7.56 1.04 4.20
CA MET A 52 -6.90 1.00 5.49
C MET A 52 -7.53 2.00 6.45
N ASN A 53 -7.59 1.64 7.73
CA ASN A 53 -8.13 2.51 8.76
C ASN A 53 -7.24 3.75 8.96
N LYS A 54 -7.82 4.95 8.76
CA LYS A 54 -7.15 6.25 8.90
C LYS A 54 -6.58 6.55 10.29
N LYS A 55 -6.96 5.77 11.32
CA LYS A 55 -6.43 5.91 12.68
C LYS A 55 -5.08 5.23 12.89
N ILE A 56 -4.58 4.47 11.92
CA ILE A 56 -3.32 3.74 12.03
C ILE A 56 -2.18 4.64 11.58
N ASN A 57 -1.19 4.85 12.46
CA ASN A 57 0.05 5.53 12.08
C ASN A 57 0.91 4.57 11.24
N VAL A 58 1.09 4.91 9.97
CA VAL A 58 1.90 4.14 9.01
C VAL A 58 3.26 4.80 8.80
N VAL A 59 4.31 3.99 8.74
CA VAL A 59 5.69 4.41 8.45
C VAL A 59 6.14 3.66 7.21
N PHE A 60 6.46 4.39 6.15
CA PHE A 60 6.91 3.82 4.89
C PHE A 60 8.42 3.60 4.91
N ILE A 61 8.87 2.41 4.51
CA ILE A 61 10.29 2.04 4.47
C ILE A 61 10.68 1.74 3.02
N PRO A 62 11.72 2.41 2.47
CA PRO A 62 12.51 3.48 3.09
C PRO A 62 11.79 4.84 3.13
N ARG A 63 10.80 5.04 2.25
CA ARG A 63 9.94 6.23 2.16
C ARG A 63 8.69 5.89 1.34
N ARG A 64 7.67 6.76 1.39
CA ARG A 64 6.50 6.63 0.52
C ARG A 64 6.95 6.78 -0.95
N ILE A 65 6.72 5.74 -1.74
CA ILE A 65 6.93 5.76 -3.19
C ILE A 65 5.71 6.39 -3.84
N LYS A 66 5.97 7.42 -4.64
CA LYS A 66 4.98 8.11 -5.48
C LYS A 66 5.38 7.90 -6.94
N LYS A 67 4.40 7.86 -7.83
CA LYS A 67 4.62 7.86 -9.27
C LYS A 67 5.20 9.20 -9.74
#